data_AF-A0A9W7TU99-F1
#
_entry.id   AF-A0A9W7TU99-F1
#
_cell.length_a   1.000
_cell.length_b   1.000
_cell.length_c   1.000
_cell.angle_alpha   90.00
_cell.angle_beta   90.00
_cell.angle_gamma   90.00
#
_symmetry.space_group_name_H-M   'P 1'
#
loop_
_entity.id
_entity.type
_entity.pdbx_description
1 polymer ?
#
loop_
_entity_poly.entity_id
_entity_poly.type
_entity_poly.pdbx_seq_one_letter_code
_entity_poly.pdbx_strand_id
1 'polypeptide(L)'
;MHRDLRNLKATSMPLKVAIKYMPKELAKKVEDSDKGSIPLEVALLLHVSAPPACPNIVRLLEWFEQPKHYALILERPDPYLA
;
A
#
# COMPACT_ATOMS: atom_id res chain seq x y z
N MET A 1 -34.05 18.37 -10.51
CA MET A 1 -33.57 17.01 -10.89
C MET A 1 -32.54 16.56 -9.86
N HIS A 2 -32.98 16.17 -8.66
CA HIS A 2 -32.11 15.63 -7.61
C HIS A 2 -31.89 14.14 -7.91
N ARG A 3 -30.65 13.72 -8.21
CA ARG A 3 -30.32 12.29 -8.24
C ARG A 3 -30.33 11.78 -6.81
N ASP A 4 -31.21 10.82 -6.55
CA ASP A 4 -31.28 10.13 -5.27
C ASP A 4 -30.07 9.19 -5.16
N LEU A 5 -29.12 9.57 -4.31
CA LEU A 5 -27.86 8.86 -4.06
C LEU A 5 -28.05 7.58 -3.23
N ARG A 6 -29.27 7.27 -2.78
CA ARG A 6 -29.56 6.09 -1.95
C ARG A 6 -29.49 4.76 -2.72
N ASN A 7 -29.37 4.79 -4.04
CA ASN A 7 -29.39 3.59 -4.90
C ASN A 7 -28.10 3.32 -5.70
N LEU A 8 -26.99 4.02 -5.44
CA LEU A 8 -25.67 3.56 -5.89
C LEU A 8 -24.90 2.95 -4.73
N LYS A 9 -25.35 1.78 -4.25
CA LYS A 9 -24.37 0.80 -3.77
C LYS A 9 -23.67 0.28 -5.02
N ALA A 10 -22.63 0.99 -5.45
CA ALA A 10 -21.54 0.30 -6.11
C ALA A 10 -21.14 -0.79 -5.13
N THR A 11 -21.49 -2.03 -5.46
CA THR A 11 -20.93 -3.22 -4.82
C THR A 11 -19.44 -3.20 -5.14
N SER A 12 -18.67 -2.35 -4.45
CA SER A 12 -17.22 -2.45 -4.53
C SER A 12 -16.90 -3.80 -3.93
N MET A 13 -16.48 -4.73 -4.78
CA MET A 13 -15.87 -5.94 -4.28
C MET A 13 -14.73 -5.52 -3.34
N PRO A 14 -14.56 -6.19 -2.20
CA PRO A 14 -13.49 -5.85 -1.28
C PRO A 14 -12.16 -5.81 -2.03
N LEU A 15 -11.39 -4.73 -1.84
CA LEU A 15 -10.10 -4.57 -2.50
C LEU A 15 -9.20 -5.74 -2.11
N LYS A 16 -8.83 -6.54 -3.10
CA LYS A 16 -7.90 -7.65 -2.94
C LYS A 16 -6.49 -7.07 -2.75
N VAL A 17 -5.83 -7.43 -1.64
CA VAL A 17 -4.49 -6.94 -1.28
C VAL A 17 -3.56 -8.10 -0.96
N ALA A 18 -2.26 -7.82 -1.01
CA ALA A 18 -1.23 -8.66 -0.43
C ALA A 18 -0.72 -7.99 0.86
N ILE A 19 -0.50 -8.77 1.92
CA ILE A 19 0.03 -8.26 3.19
C ILE A 19 1.41 -8.87 3.39
N LYS A 20 2.43 -8.02 3.45
CA LYS A 20 3.81 -8.42 3.73
C LYS A 20 4.18 -8.03 5.16
N TYR A 21 4.63 -9.01 5.92
CA TYR A 21 5.17 -8.81 7.27
C TYR A 21 6.70 -8.75 7.20
N MET A 22 7.30 -7.70 7.78
CA MET A 22 8.75 -7.51 7.82
C MET A 22 9.24 -7.33 9.27
N PRO A 23 10.00 -8.28 9.83
CA PRO A 23 10.57 -8.15 11.17
C PRO A 23 11.45 -6.89 11.32
N LYS A 24 11.31 -6.17 12.44
CA LYS A 24 12.07 -4.94 12.70
C LYS A 24 13.57 -5.17 12.77
N GLU A 25 13.97 -6.34 13.27
CA GLU A 25 15.39 -6.75 13.40
C GLU A 25 16.10 -6.91 12.06
N LEU A 26 15.35 -7.17 10.97
CA LEU A 26 15.87 -7.31 9.61
C LEU A 26 15.69 -6.04 8.78
N ALA A 27 14.93 -5.06 9.26
CA ALA A 27 14.58 -3.87 8.53
C ALA A 27 15.74 -2.86 8.53
N LYS A 28 16.37 -2.64 7.38
CA LYS A 28 17.22 -1.46 7.18
C LYS A 28 16.34 -0.22 7.22
N LYS A 29 16.71 0.79 8.00
CA LYS A 29 15.96 2.05 8.14
C LYS A 29 16.62 3.23 7.45
N VAL A 30 15.81 4.21 7.11
CA VAL A 30 16.19 5.52 6.57
C VAL A 30 15.34 6.61 7.22
N GLU A 31 15.89 7.82 7.31
CA GLU A 31 15.14 8.99 7.80
C GLU A 31 14.33 9.62 6.66
N ASP A 32 13.02 9.75 6.86
CA ASP A 32 12.07 10.46 5.99
C ASP A 32 11.67 11.76 6.69
N SER A 33 11.65 12.88 5.95
CA SER A 33 11.39 14.20 6.53
C SER A 33 10.00 14.34 7.17
N ASP A 34 9.00 13.57 6.70
CA ASP A 34 7.63 13.66 7.17
C ASP A 34 7.25 12.51 8.12
N LYS A 35 7.88 11.35 7.97
CA LYS A 35 7.52 10.10 8.67
C LYS A 35 8.58 9.63 9.68
N GLY A 36 9.73 10.30 9.75
CA GLY A 36 10.84 9.92 10.60
C GLY A 36 11.53 8.64 10.13
N SER A 37 12.02 7.83 11.08
CA SER A 37 12.80 6.62 10.78
C SER A 37 11.92 5.47 10.30
N ILE A 38 11.84 5.29 8.98
CA ILE A 38 11.02 4.27 8.32
C ILE A 38 11.90 3.17 7.70
N PRO A 39 11.36 1.98 7.43
CA PRO A 39 12.10 0.98 6.68
C PRO A 39 12.42 1.46 5.26
N LEU A 40 13.62 1.13 4.77
CA LEU A 40 14.06 1.43 3.42
C LEU A 40 13.07 0.91 2.37
N GLU A 41 12.52 -0.29 2.58
CA GLU A 41 11.51 -0.85 1.68
C GLU A 41 10.25 0.02 1.59
N VAL A 42 9.78 0.56 2.73
CA VAL A 42 8.64 1.49 2.76
C VAL A 42 8.97 2.78 2.02
N ALA A 43 10.15 3.37 2.29
CA ALA A 43 10.59 4.60 1.62
C ALA A 43 10.65 4.44 0.09
N LEU A 44 11.25 3.34 -0.38
CA LEU A 44 11.35 3.04 -1.81
C LEU A 44 9.97 2.79 -2.42
N LEU A 45 9.10 2.03 -1.75
CA LEU A 45 7.76 1.74 -2.26
C LEU A 45 6.88 2.99 -2.31
N LEU A 46 6.98 3.90 -1.34
CA LEU A 46 6.31 5.20 -1.38
C LEU A 46 6.77 6.01 -2.60
N HIS A 47 8.08 6.05 -2.85
CA HIS A 47 8.65 6.79 -3.98
C HIS A 47 8.15 6.26 -5.33
N VAL A 48 8.20 4.94 -5.56
CA VAL A 48 7.79 4.34 -6.84
C VAL A 48 6.26 4.24 -7.02
N SER A 49 5.49 4.40 -5.93
CA SER A 49 4.02 4.44 -5.98
C SER A 49 3.47 5.84 -6.31
N ALA A 50 4.31 6.88 -6.21
CA ALA A 50 3.91 8.25 -6.51
C ALA A 50 3.74 8.46 -8.04
N PRO A 51 2.78 9.29 -8.47
CA PRO A 51 2.62 9.62 -9.89
C PRO A 51 3.85 10.31 -10.49
N PRO A 52 4.25 9.98 -11.73
CA PRO A 52 3.72 8.89 -12.55
C PRO A 52 4.21 7.51 -12.06
N ALA A 53 3.26 6.65 -11.65
CA ALA A 53 3.59 5.33 -11.15
C ALA A 53 3.83 4.35 -12.30
N CYS A 54 4.82 3.46 -12.13
CA CYS A 54 5.08 2.39 -13.09
C CYS A 54 4.05 1.26 -12.91
N PRO A 55 3.26 0.87 -13.93
CA PRO A 55 2.24 -0.17 -13.80
C PRO A 55 2.82 -1.56 -13.51
N ASN A 56 4.12 -1.76 -13.74
CA ASN A 56 4.81 -3.03 -13.52
C ASN A 56 5.41 -3.15 -12.11
N ILE A 57 5.25 -2.13 -11.26
CA ILE A 57 5.69 -2.17 -9.86
C ILE A 57 4.45 -2.19 -8.98
N VAL A 58 4.35 -3.19 -8.09
CA VAL A 58 3.26 -3.26 -7.12
C VAL A 58 3.28 -2.02 -6.22
N ARG A 59 2.13 -1.34 -6.10
CA ARG A 59 2.06 -0.15 -5.25
C ARG A 59 1.87 -0.51 -3.79
N LEU A 60 2.46 0.33 -2.93
CA LEU A 60 2.14 0.36 -1.51
C LEU A 60 0.84 1.16 -1.32
N LEU A 61 -0.17 0.48 -0.80
CA LEU A 61 -1.48 1.07 -0.50
C LEU A 61 -1.49 1.71 0.88
N GLU A 62 -0.88 1.02 1.86
CA GLU A 62 -0.75 1.49 3.24
C GLU A 62 0.36 0.70 3.95
N TRP A 63 0.88 1.21 5.07
CA TRP A 63 1.75 0.44 5.95
C TRP A 63 1.51 0.77 7.42
N PHE A 64 1.80 -0.20 8.29
CA PHE A 64 1.64 -0.06 9.73
C PHE A 64 2.90 -0.47 10.46
N GLU A 65 3.25 0.28 11.49
CA GLU A 65 4.24 -0.12 12.47
C GLU A 65 3.58 -0.93 13.59
N GLN A 66 4.08 -2.14 13.82
CA GLN A 66 3.70 -2.98 14.96
C GLN A 66 4.88 -3.14 15.93
N PRO A 67 4.69 -3.64 17.16
CA PRO A 67 5.78 -3.76 18.12
C PRO A 67 7.01 -4.53 17.60
N LYS A 68 6.80 -5.62 16.84
CA LYS A 68 7.89 -6.52 16.38
C LYS A 68 8.18 -6.47 14.87
N HIS A 69 7.28 -5.91 14.07
CA HIS A 69 7.39 -5.93 12.62
C HIS A 69 6.67 -4.73 11.99
N TYR A 70 6.86 -4.57 10.69
CA TYR A 70 6.07 -3.69 9.83
C TYR A 70 5.10 -4.52 9.00
N ALA A 71 3.87 -4.05 8.82
CA ALA A 71 2.89 -4.66 7.94
C ALA A 71 2.67 -3.75 6.73
N LEU A 72 3.02 -4.22 5.53
CA LEU A 72 2.87 -3.49 4.28
C LEU A 72 1.63 -4.03 3.55
N ILE A 73 0.71 -3.15 3.20
CA ILE A 73 -0.48 -3.44 2.42
C ILE A 73 -0.18 -3.09 0.96
N LEU A 74 -0.07 -4.10 0.12
CA LEU A 74 0.35 -3.98 -1.27
C LEU A 74 -0.81 -4.29 -2.20
N GLU A 75 -0.76 -3.74 -3.40
CA GLU A 75 -1.60 -4.22 -4.50
C GLU A 75 -1.41 -5.71 -4.72
N ARG A 76 -2.51 -6.40 -5.04
CA ARG A 76 -2.49 -7.78 -5.47
C ARG A 76 -3.01 -7.87 -6.91
N PRO A 77 -2.13 -8.08 -7.91
CA PRO A 77 -2.56 -8.31 -9.28
C PRO A 77 -3.57 -9.45 -9.35
N ASP A 78 -4.57 -9.32 -10.22
CA ASP A 78 -5.45 -10.44 -10.52
C ASP A 78 -4.74 -11.35 -11.53
N PRO A 79 -4.52 -12.64 -11.21
CA PRO A 79 -3.76 -13.55 -12.09
C PRO A 79 -4.40 -13.76 -13.47
N TYR A 80 -5.63 -13.29 -13.68
CA TYR A 80 -6.37 -13.46 -14.93
C TYR A 80 -6.57 -12.16 -15.74
N LEU A 81 -5.96 -11.04 -15.33
CA LEU A 81 -6.10 -9.73 -15.98
C LEU A 81 -4.75 -9.11 -16.39
N ALA A 82 -3.83 -9.92 -16.91
CA ALA A 82 -2.55 -9.46 -17.47
C ALA A 82 -2.65 -9.21 -18.98
#